data_AF-A0A511UKS1-F1
#
_entry.id   AF-A0A511UKS1-F1
#
_cell.length_a   1.000
_cell.length_b   1.000
_cell.length_c   1.000
_cell.angle_alpha   90.00
_cell.angle_beta   90.00
_cell.angle_gamma   90.00
#
_symmetry.space_group_name_H-M   'P 1'
#
loop_
_entity.id
_entity.type
_entity.pdbx_description
1 polymer ?
#
loop_
_entity_poly.entity_id
_entity_poly.type
_entity_poly.pdbx_seq_one_letter_code
_entity_poly.pdbx_strand_id
1 'polypeptide(L)'
;MIHNEAKEHTAGRLNELFSDPYRAFDNDTDERQLHIRIMLHMLLARPMKRGQITLRVIHGWENGGYEPKDLQHVDYPLSNVADFKRVVRDFEYASKHNTPLPTDTTAVLDDPLTEAIANAEALGQHLPPDIRSTPAHWQTFDGGLALYTLFKMYHRLVYSEDDAYRCTQCLTSHGLREIHEFHLEEGEFALLVPPASRFMEESSLLVLHESQLDPIEQLLEESLPLFDNF
;
A
#
# COMPACT_ATOMS: atom_id res chain seq x y z
N MET A 1 12.97 -4.42 -25.58
CA MET A 1 11.87 -5.09 -24.86
C MET A 1 10.98 -3.99 -24.33
N ILE A 2 9.66 -4.08 -24.52
CA ILE A 2 8.73 -3.07 -24.00
C ILE A 2 8.73 -3.25 -22.49
N HIS A 3 9.22 -2.26 -21.74
CA HIS A 3 9.17 -2.28 -20.28
C HIS A 3 7.69 -2.29 -19.89
N ASN A 4 7.22 -3.46 -19.42
CA ASN A 4 5.81 -3.80 -19.29
C ASN A 4 5.11 -2.86 -18.32
N GLU A 5 4.47 -1.83 -18.89
CA GLU A 5 3.53 -0.87 -18.30
C GLU A 5 2.81 -1.38 -17.04
N ALA A 6 2.85 -0.61 -15.96
CA ALA A 6 1.97 -0.82 -14.83
C ALA A 6 0.56 -0.54 -15.34
N LYS A 7 -0.26 -1.59 -15.41
CA LYS A 7 -1.60 -1.45 -15.94
C LYS A 7 -2.50 -0.89 -14.84
N GLU A 8 -2.66 0.42 -14.85
CA GLU A 8 -3.63 1.11 -14.02
C GLU A 8 -5.06 0.77 -14.48
N HIS A 9 -5.99 0.76 -13.53
CA HIS A 9 -7.39 0.38 -13.74
C HIS A 9 -7.57 -1.04 -14.31
N THR A 10 -6.76 -2.00 -13.84
CA THR A 10 -6.90 -3.40 -14.25
C THR A 10 -7.92 -4.16 -13.43
N ALA A 11 -8.48 -5.21 -14.06
CA ALA A 11 -9.25 -6.19 -13.32
C ALA A 11 -8.35 -6.90 -12.30
N GLY A 12 -8.64 -6.72 -11.02
CA GLY A 12 -8.01 -7.43 -9.91
C GLY A 12 -9.00 -8.39 -9.23
N ARG A 13 -8.61 -8.92 -8.08
CA ARG A 13 -9.42 -9.86 -7.29
C ARG A 13 -10.78 -9.32 -6.90
N LEU A 14 -10.92 -8.00 -6.75
CA LEU A 14 -12.22 -7.39 -6.48
C LEU A 14 -13.17 -7.44 -7.67
N ASN A 15 -12.68 -7.57 -8.90
CA ASN A 15 -13.53 -7.79 -10.08
C ASN A 15 -14.14 -9.20 -10.13
N GLU A 16 -13.67 -10.14 -9.31
CA GLU A 16 -14.36 -11.43 -9.10
C GLU A 16 -15.58 -11.29 -8.18
N LEU A 17 -15.64 -10.21 -7.39
CA LEU A 17 -16.66 -9.99 -6.36
C LEU A 17 -17.65 -8.88 -6.75
N PHE A 18 -17.16 -7.85 -7.43
CA PHE A 18 -17.93 -6.70 -7.86
C PHE A 18 -17.95 -6.63 -9.39
N SER A 19 -19.14 -6.42 -9.96
CA SER A 19 -19.31 -6.21 -11.39
C SER A 19 -18.64 -4.92 -11.86
N ASP A 20 -18.59 -3.90 -11.00
CA ASP A 20 -17.86 -2.65 -11.19
C ASP A 20 -17.29 -2.16 -9.84
N PRO A 21 -16.05 -2.57 -9.49
CA PRO A 21 -15.45 -2.17 -8.23
C PRO A 21 -15.18 -0.66 -8.15
N TYR A 22 -15.00 0.04 -9.27
CA TYR A 22 -14.74 1.48 -9.27
C TYR A 22 -15.96 2.27 -8.80
N ARG A 23 -17.16 1.77 -9.07
CA ARG A 23 -18.40 2.34 -8.52
C ARG A 23 -18.79 1.80 -7.16
N ALA A 24 -18.40 0.56 -6.85
CA ALA A 24 -18.78 -0.11 -5.61
C ALA A 24 -18.34 0.66 -4.35
N PHE A 25 -17.29 1.46 -4.45
CA PHE A 25 -16.74 2.23 -3.33
C PHE A 25 -17.03 3.73 -3.38
N ASP A 26 -17.77 4.21 -4.39
CA ASP A 26 -18.17 5.62 -4.47
C ASP A 26 -19.03 6.05 -3.28
N ASN A 27 -18.93 7.33 -2.91
CA ASN A 27 -19.61 7.87 -1.74
C ASN A 27 -21.14 7.81 -1.82
N ASP A 28 -21.69 7.87 -3.03
CA ASP A 28 -23.14 7.81 -3.27
C ASP A 28 -23.69 6.37 -3.38
N THR A 29 -22.85 5.35 -3.16
CA THR A 29 -23.27 3.95 -3.27
C THR A 29 -23.98 3.48 -1.99
N ASP A 30 -25.27 3.15 -2.11
CA ASP A 30 -26.12 2.69 -1.00
C ASP A 30 -25.52 1.50 -0.21
N GLU A 31 -24.82 0.58 -0.90
CA GLU A 31 -24.25 -0.63 -0.33
C GLU A 31 -22.76 -0.51 0.04
N ARG A 32 -22.18 0.71 0.03
CA ARG A 32 -20.74 0.96 0.24
C ARG A 32 -20.19 0.26 1.49
N GLN A 33 -20.90 0.34 2.61
CA GLN A 33 -20.51 -0.32 3.87
C GLN A 33 -20.40 -1.83 3.75
N LEU A 34 -21.33 -2.47 3.02
CA LEU A 34 -21.29 -3.90 2.78
C LEU A 34 -20.09 -4.26 1.89
N HIS A 35 -19.82 -3.46 0.85
CA HIS A 35 -18.68 -3.66 -0.04
C HIS A 35 -17.34 -3.55 0.70
N ILE A 36 -17.17 -2.54 1.55
CA ILE A 36 -15.98 -2.36 2.39
C ILE A 36 -15.78 -3.59 3.28
N ARG A 37 -16.84 -4.05 3.95
CA ARG A 37 -16.81 -5.25 4.80
C ARG A 37 -16.38 -6.49 4.01
N ILE A 38 -16.99 -6.75 2.85
CA ILE A 38 -16.63 -7.89 1.99
C ILE A 38 -15.17 -7.81 1.55
N MET A 39 -14.72 -6.63 1.14
CA MET A 39 -13.34 -6.39 0.73
C MET A 39 -12.36 -6.65 1.89
N LEU A 40 -12.62 -6.08 3.08
CA LEU A 40 -11.79 -6.28 4.26
C LEU A 40 -11.72 -7.75 4.64
N HIS A 41 -12.84 -8.47 4.59
CA HIS A 41 -12.84 -9.91 4.83
C HIS A 41 -11.93 -10.65 3.85
N MET A 42 -12.07 -10.34 2.56
CA MET A 42 -11.44 -11.07 1.47
C MET A 42 -9.96 -10.78 1.32
N LEU A 43 -9.54 -9.54 1.49
CA LEU A 43 -8.18 -9.08 1.23
C LEU A 43 -7.34 -8.95 2.51
N LEU A 44 -7.97 -8.78 3.68
CA LEU A 44 -7.25 -8.49 4.92
C LEU A 44 -7.52 -9.54 6.00
N ALA A 45 -8.77 -9.75 6.42
CA ALA A 45 -9.10 -10.61 7.56
C ALA A 45 -8.64 -12.06 7.37
N ARG A 46 -8.87 -12.63 6.19
CA ARG A 46 -8.48 -14.02 5.90
C ARG A 46 -6.95 -14.20 5.89
N PRO A 47 -6.16 -13.34 5.20
CA PRO A 47 -4.70 -13.37 5.34
C PRO A 47 -4.19 -13.09 6.77
N MET A 48 -4.80 -12.16 7.52
CA MET A 48 -4.42 -11.89 8.92
C MET A 48 -4.52 -13.15 9.77
N LYS A 49 -5.64 -13.90 9.67
CA LYS A 49 -5.81 -15.19 10.38
C LYS A 49 -4.75 -16.24 10.03
N ARG A 50 -4.09 -16.12 8.87
CA ARG A 50 -2.99 -16.99 8.45
C ARG A 50 -1.61 -16.46 8.82
N GLY A 51 -1.52 -15.30 9.49
CA GLY A 51 -0.25 -14.63 9.77
C GLY A 51 0.46 -14.13 8.52
N GLN A 52 -0.30 -13.83 7.46
CA GLN A 52 0.21 -13.46 6.14
C GLN A 52 0.05 -11.97 5.82
N ILE A 53 -0.12 -11.12 6.83
CA ILE A 53 -0.16 -9.66 6.64
C ILE A 53 0.98 -8.99 7.39
N THR A 54 1.67 -8.13 6.66
CA THR A 54 2.50 -7.07 7.23
C THR A 54 1.73 -5.76 7.11
N LEU A 55 1.69 -4.98 8.19
CA LEU A 55 1.27 -3.58 8.19
C LEU A 55 2.50 -2.71 8.01
N ARG A 56 2.50 -1.85 6.99
CA ARG A 56 3.47 -0.77 6.78
C ARG A 56 2.82 0.56 7.10
N VAL A 57 3.37 1.27 8.06
CA VAL A 57 2.98 2.65 8.37
C VAL A 57 4.01 3.58 7.75
N ILE A 58 3.59 4.48 6.87
CA ILE A 58 4.45 5.49 6.23
C ILE A 58 4.27 6.86 6.87
N HIS A 59 5.33 7.67 6.91
CA HIS A 59 5.32 9.06 7.39
C HIS A 59 6.53 9.85 6.86
N GLY A 60 6.66 11.13 7.24
CA GLY A 60 7.84 11.96 6.98
C GLY A 60 7.75 12.86 5.73
N TRP A 61 6.91 12.52 4.76
CA TRP A 61 6.59 13.45 3.67
C TRP A 61 5.61 14.52 4.13
N GLU A 62 6.06 15.77 4.15
CA GLU A 62 5.28 16.94 4.57
C GLU A 62 5.20 17.98 3.44
N ASN A 63 4.12 18.77 3.40
CA ASN A 63 4.01 19.99 2.59
C ASN A 63 4.31 19.83 1.08
N GLY A 64 3.91 18.70 0.49
CA GLY A 64 4.15 18.40 -0.93
C GLY A 64 5.57 17.91 -1.24
N GLY A 65 6.34 17.52 -0.23
CA GLY A 65 7.61 16.83 -0.39
C GLY A 65 7.45 15.43 -1.00
N TYR A 66 8.44 15.02 -1.79
CA TYR A 66 8.43 13.71 -2.46
C TYR A 66 9.84 13.11 -2.59
N GLU A 67 10.79 13.63 -1.83
CA GLU A 67 12.18 13.13 -1.82
C GLU A 67 12.20 11.69 -1.26
N PRO A 68 12.69 10.69 -2.01
CA PRO A 68 12.58 9.27 -1.63
C PRO A 68 13.18 8.91 -0.27
N LYS A 69 14.24 9.63 0.13
CA LYS A 69 14.94 9.48 1.42
C LYS A 69 14.13 10.01 2.61
N ASP A 70 13.20 10.93 2.38
CA ASP A 70 12.42 11.59 3.44
C ASP A 70 11.14 10.78 3.75
N LEU A 71 10.78 9.81 2.90
CA LEU A 71 9.70 8.87 3.19
C LEU A 71 10.18 7.79 4.16
N GLN A 72 9.74 7.91 5.41
CA GLN A 72 10.01 6.95 6.46
C GLN A 72 8.90 5.91 6.54
N HIS A 73 9.23 4.76 7.12
CA HIS A 73 8.26 3.70 7.32
C HIS A 73 8.65 2.80 8.49
N VAL A 74 7.70 1.99 8.96
CA VAL A 74 7.95 0.85 9.83
C VAL A 74 6.99 -0.28 9.48
N ASP A 75 7.52 -1.51 9.48
CA ASP A 75 6.75 -2.72 9.19
C ASP A 75 6.44 -3.52 10.47
N TYR A 76 5.17 -3.92 10.64
CA TYR A 76 4.68 -4.74 11.74
C TYR A 76 4.00 -6.01 11.24
N PRO A 77 4.26 -7.20 11.84
CA PRO A 77 3.42 -8.35 11.61
C PRO A 77 2.01 -8.08 12.16
N LEU A 78 0.98 -8.38 11.38
CA LEU A 78 -0.41 -8.11 11.72
C LEU A 78 -1.24 -9.39 11.65
N SER A 79 -1.55 -9.98 12.81
CA SER A 79 -2.34 -11.23 12.88
C SER A 79 -3.77 -11.01 13.37
N ASN A 80 -4.06 -9.90 14.05
CA ASN A 80 -5.36 -9.59 14.64
C ASN A 80 -5.49 -8.08 14.92
N VAL A 81 -6.68 -7.64 15.35
CA VAL A 81 -6.94 -6.24 15.70
C VAL A 81 -6.06 -5.77 16.88
N ALA A 82 -5.77 -6.62 17.86
CA ALA A 82 -4.95 -6.22 19.01
C ALA A 82 -3.49 -5.88 18.62
N ASP A 83 -2.96 -6.53 17.57
CA ASP A 83 -1.68 -6.14 16.96
C ASP A 83 -1.77 -4.74 16.34
N PHE A 84 -2.85 -4.43 15.62
CA PHE A 84 -3.06 -3.09 15.06
C PHE A 84 -3.11 -2.01 16.15
N LYS A 85 -3.89 -2.26 17.21
CA LYS A 85 -3.99 -1.35 18.37
C LYS A 85 -2.65 -1.11 19.07
N ARG A 86 -1.73 -2.07 19.01
CA ARG A 86 -0.38 -1.88 19.56
C ARG A 86 0.37 -0.84 18.74
N VAL A 87 0.28 -0.92 17.41
CA VAL A 87 0.90 0.06 16.51
C VAL A 87 0.34 1.45 16.74
N VAL A 88 -0.98 1.59 16.85
CA VAL A 88 -1.64 2.88 17.20
C VAL A 88 -1.03 3.46 18.48
N ARG A 89 -0.94 2.67 19.55
CA ARG A 89 -0.35 3.12 20.82
C ARG A 89 1.11 3.53 20.70
N ASP A 90 1.90 2.85 19.86
CA ASP A 90 3.32 3.19 19.66
C ASP A 90 3.46 4.58 19.03
N PHE A 91 2.65 4.90 18.01
CA PHE A 91 2.62 6.20 17.36
C PHE A 91 2.03 7.30 18.25
N GLU A 92 0.91 7.01 18.94
CA GLU A 92 0.33 7.93 19.92
C GLU A 92 1.32 8.26 21.04
N TYR A 93 2.04 7.26 21.53
CA TYR A 93 3.05 7.46 22.57
C TYR A 93 4.15 8.39 22.07
N ALA A 94 4.67 8.15 20.86
CA ALA A 94 5.72 8.97 20.27
C ALA A 94 5.28 10.43 20.11
N SER A 95 4.07 10.65 19.59
CA SER A 95 3.45 11.97 19.47
C SER A 95 3.26 12.66 20.83
N LYS A 96 2.63 11.98 21.79
CA LYS A 96 2.34 12.53 23.14
C LYS A 96 3.62 12.89 23.91
N HIS A 97 4.72 12.19 23.69
CA HIS A 97 5.98 12.39 24.41
C HIS A 97 7.03 13.15 23.61
N ASN A 98 6.71 13.64 22.40
CA ASN A 98 7.64 14.28 21.47
C ASN A 98 8.91 13.46 21.23
N THR A 99 8.78 12.13 21.13
CA THR A 99 9.87 11.26 20.68
C THR A 99 9.76 11.04 19.18
N PRO A 100 10.84 10.65 18.48
CA PRO A 100 10.76 10.28 17.07
C PRO A 100 9.68 9.22 16.84
N LEU A 101 8.93 9.36 15.74
CA LEU A 101 7.97 8.34 15.32
C LEU A 101 8.69 7.00 15.05
N PRO A 102 8.02 5.85 15.26
CA PRO A 102 8.58 4.57 14.90
C PRO A 102 9.04 4.54 13.43
N THR A 103 10.27 4.10 13.19
CA THR A 103 10.84 3.96 11.85
C THR A 103 11.82 2.79 11.80
N ASP A 104 11.80 2.07 10.68
CA ASP A 104 12.83 1.11 10.32
C ASP A 104 14.08 1.83 9.80
N THR A 105 15.21 1.13 9.81
CA THR A 105 16.51 1.71 9.42
C THR A 105 16.72 1.77 7.91
N THR A 106 15.93 1.01 7.14
CA THR A 106 15.99 0.97 5.68
C THR A 106 15.03 1.99 5.09
N ALA A 107 15.43 2.67 4.02
CA ALA A 107 14.53 3.57 3.29
C ALA A 107 13.59 2.75 2.38
N VAL A 108 12.30 3.12 2.37
CA VAL A 108 11.28 2.36 1.63
C VAL A 108 11.37 2.55 0.11
N LEU A 109 11.91 3.70 -0.33
CA LEU A 109 12.11 4.02 -1.75
C LEU A 109 13.58 4.28 -2.09
N ASP A 110 14.34 5.03 -1.27
CA ASP A 110 15.70 5.46 -1.62
C ASP A 110 16.70 4.30 -1.76
N ASP A 111 16.66 3.34 -0.82
CA ASP A 111 17.53 2.15 -0.87
C ASP A 111 17.19 1.28 -2.10
N PRO A 112 15.91 0.87 -2.33
CA PRO A 112 15.53 0.15 -3.55
C PRO A 112 15.83 0.89 -4.86
N LEU A 113 15.68 2.22 -4.88
CA LEU A 113 16.00 3.04 -6.06
C LEU A 113 17.49 3.04 -6.35
N THR A 114 18.31 3.19 -5.31
CA THR A 114 19.77 3.11 -5.44
C THR A 114 20.21 1.76 -5.99
N GLU A 115 19.64 0.67 -5.49
CA GLU A 115 19.92 -0.67 -5.99
C GLU A 115 19.47 -0.86 -7.45
N ALA A 116 18.26 -0.42 -7.79
CA ALA A 116 17.71 -0.58 -9.13
C ALA A 116 18.51 0.23 -10.18
N ILE A 117 18.92 1.45 -9.84
CA ILE A 117 19.81 2.28 -10.68
C ILE A 117 21.15 1.57 -10.90
N ALA A 118 21.79 1.10 -9.83
CA ALA A 118 23.09 0.44 -9.92
C ALA A 118 23.01 -0.84 -10.78
N ASN A 119 21.93 -1.62 -10.64
CA ASN A 119 21.69 -2.81 -11.45
C ASN A 119 21.46 -2.46 -12.93
N ALA A 120 20.67 -1.43 -13.23
CA ALA A 120 20.42 -0.99 -14.61
C ALA A 120 21.70 -0.48 -15.29
N GLU A 121 22.52 0.30 -14.59
CA GLU A 121 23.83 0.75 -15.07
C GLU A 121 24.80 -0.42 -15.30
N ALA A 122 24.83 -1.40 -14.39
CA ALA A 122 25.65 -2.60 -14.54
C ALA A 122 25.24 -3.45 -15.75
N LEU A 123 23.96 -3.40 -16.15
CA LEU A 123 23.44 -4.02 -17.37
C LEU A 123 23.67 -3.16 -18.63
N GLY A 124 24.34 -2.01 -18.50
CA GLY A 124 24.69 -1.13 -19.61
C GLY A 124 23.57 -0.19 -20.05
N GLN A 125 22.53 0.01 -19.23
CA GLN A 125 21.49 1.00 -19.53
C GLN A 125 22.02 2.42 -19.28
N HIS A 126 21.74 3.34 -20.19
CA HIS A 126 22.07 4.76 -20.02
C HIS A 126 20.90 5.47 -19.35
N LEU A 127 21.07 5.80 -18.07
CA LEU A 127 20.07 6.53 -17.29
C LEU A 127 20.33 8.04 -17.37
N PRO A 128 19.28 8.88 -17.34
CA PRO A 128 19.47 10.33 -17.31
C PRO A 128 20.12 10.76 -15.98
N PRO A 129 20.96 11.82 -15.96
CA PRO A 129 21.68 12.23 -14.74
C PRO A 129 20.79 12.61 -13.55
N ASP A 130 19.55 13.01 -13.84
CA ASP A 130 18.53 13.43 -12.88
C ASP A 130 17.57 12.28 -12.49
N ILE A 131 17.89 11.03 -12.83
CA ILE A 131 17.00 9.88 -12.61
C ILE A 131 16.57 9.74 -11.15
N ARG A 132 17.46 10.07 -10.19
CA ARG A 132 17.16 10.00 -8.75
C ARG A 132 16.13 11.01 -8.29
N SER A 133 16.16 12.22 -8.85
CA SER A 133 15.29 13.33 -8.47
C SER A 133 14.02 13.42 -9.33
N THR A 134 13.86 12.54 -10.32
CA THR A 134 12.76 12.62 -11.29
C THR A 134 11.95 11.32 -11.33
N PRO A 135 11.01 11.11 -10.37
CA PRO A 135 10.23 9.87 -10.30
C PRO A 135 9.52 9.48 -11.60
N ALA A 136 9.06 10.45 -12.39
CA ALA A 136 8.42 10.21 -13.68
C ALA A 136 9.30 9.44 -14.70
N HIS A 137 10.63 9.47 -14.53
CA HIS A 137 11.57 8.73 -15.37
C HIS A 137 11.86 7.32 -14.85
N TRP A 138 11.44 6.94 -13.64
CA TRP A 138 11.80 5.63 -13.08
C TRP A 138 11.25 4.46 -13.89
N GLN A 139 10.09 4.61 -14.50
CA GLN A 139 9.51 3.61 -15.41
C GLN A 139 10.36 3.28 -16.65
N THR A 140 11.41 4.04 -16.94
CA THR A 140 12.22 3.90 -18.17
C THR A 140 13.34 2.85 -18.06
N PHE A 141 13.55 2.25 -16.89
CA PHE A 141 14.61 1.28 -16.67
C PHE A 141 14.15 0.05 -15.88
N ASP A 142 14.95 -1.02 -15.93
CA ASP A 142 14.61 -2.29 -15.29
C ASP A 142 14.51 -2.15 -13.76
N GLY A 143 13.38 -2.61 -13.20
CA GLY A 143 13.05 -2.45 -11.78
C GLY A 143 12.45 -1.10 -11.40
N GLY A 144 12.67 -0.06 -12.20
CA GLY A 144 12.20 1.30 -11.88
C GLY A 144 10.69 1.49 -12.03
N LEU A 145 10.01 0.71 -12.88
CA LEU A 145 8.54 0.76 -12.98
C LEU A 145 7.84 0.36 -11.67
N ALA A 146 8.34 -0.66 -10.97
CA ALA A 146 7.78 -1.08 -9.69
C ALA A 146 7.94 0.02 -8.64
N LEU A 147 9.11 0.66 -8.61
CA LEU A 147 9.38 1.79 -7.74
C LEU A 147 8.51 2.99 -8.06
N TYR A 148 8.30 3.30 -9.35
CA TYR A 148 7.40 4.38 -9.77
C TYR A 148 5.95 4.12 -9.33
N THR A 149 5.51 2.87 -9.45
CA THR A 149 4.16 2.47 -9.03
C THR A 149 3.98 2.62 -7.52
N LEU A 150 4.96 2.14 -6.73
CA LEU A 150 4.96 2.29 -5.27
C LEU A 150 5.04 3.76 -4.85
N PHE A 151 5.88 4.56 -5.51
CA PHE A 151 5.97 6.00 -5.30
C PHE A 151 4.60 6.68 -5.49
N LYS A 152 3.92 6.39 -6.61
CA LYS A 152 2.58 6.94 -6.88
C LYS A 152 1.55 6.53 -5.81
N MET A 153 1.61 5.29 -5.34
CA MET A 153 0.73 4.79 -4.28
C MET A 153 1.01 5.52 -2.95
N TYR A 154 2.27 5.57 -2.51
CA TYR A 154 2.63 6.29 -1.28
C TYR A 154 2.26 7.77 -1.37
N HIS A 155 2.48 8.42 -2.51
CA HIS A 155 2.13 9.82 -2.72
C HIS A 155 0.63 10.06 -2.55
N ARG A 156 -0.23 9.19 -3.13
CA ARG A 156 -1.68 9.29 -2.95
C ARG A 156 -2.14 8.99 -1.53
N LEU A 157 -1.48 8.08 -0.81
CA LEU A 157 -1.81 7.81 0.60
C LEU A 157 -1.43 8.96 1.54
N VAL A 158 -0.42 9.77 1.16
CA VAL A 158 0.03 10.93 1.95
C VAL A 158 -0.79 12.18 1.61
N TYR A 159 -1.11 12.40 0.32
CA TYR A 159 -1.74 13.63 -0.17
C TYR A 159 -3.19 13.47 -0.62
N SER A 160 -3.78 12.32 -0.35
CA SER A 160 -5.10 11.90 -0.83
C SER A 160 -5.18 11.81 -2.37
N GLU A 161 -6.31 11.27 -2.85
CA GLU A 161 -6.66 11.13 -4.26
C GLU A 161 -8.17 11.36 -4.42
N ASP A 162 -8.61 11.80 -5.59
CA ASP A 162 -10.03 12.07 -5.86
C ASP A 162 -10.82 10.78 -6.15
N ASP A 163 -10.16 9.75 -6.69
CA ASP A 163 -10.78 8.46 -6.98
C ASP A 163 -10.86 7.58 -5.73
N ALA A 164 -12.08 7.16 -5.37
CA ALA A 164 -12.33 6.32 -4.19
C ALA A 164 -11.62 4.96 -4.23
N TYR A 165 -11.38 4.42 -5.42
CA TYR A 165 -10.76 3.11 -5.59
C TYR A 165 -9.87 3.03 -6.84
N ARG A 166 -8.68 2.47 -6.68
CA ARG A 166 -7.77 2.13 -7.80
C ARG A 166 -7.25 0.70 -7.66
N CYS A 167 -7.04 0.06 -8.81
CA CYS A 167 -6.36 -1.23 -8.88
C CYS A 167 -5.26 -1.19 -9.93
N THR A 168 -4.07 -1.61 -9.53
CA THR A 168 -2.88 -1.67 -10.38
C THR A 168 -2.22 -3.03 -10.24
N GLN A 169 -1.84 -3.66 -11.35
CA GLN A 169 -0.99 -4.86 -11.32
C GLN A 169 0.47 -4.48 -11.61
N CYS A 170 1.37 -4.93 -10.74
CA CYS A 170 2.78 -4.59 -10.84
C CYS A 170 3.68 -5.76 -10.42
N LEU A 171 4.77 -6.00 -11.16
CA LEU A 171 5.79 -6.98 -10.81
C LEU A 171 6.78 -6.35 -9.82
N THR A 172 6.80 -6.83 -8.58
CA THR A 172 7.72 -6.35 -7.54
C THR A 172 8.86 -7.36 -7.31
N SER A 173 9.80 -7.02 -6.42
CA SER A 173 10.82 -7.95 -5.92
C SER A 173 10.23 -9.21 -5.27
N HIS A 174 8.97 -9.14 -4.82
CA HIS A 174 8.22 -10.24 -4.24
C HIS A 174 7.30 -10.94 -5.26
N GLY A 175 7.50 -10.73 -6.55
CA GLY A 175 6.65 -11.28 -7.61
C GLY A 175 5.49 -10.36 -8.00
N LEU A 176 4.58 -10.88 -8.83
CA LEU A 176 3.42 -10.10 -9.29
C LEU A 176 2.52 -9.76 -8.11
N ARG A 177 2.06 -8.51 -8.05
CA ARG A 177 1.15 -8.00 -7.01
C ARG A 177 -0.02 -7.26 -7.64
N GLU A 178 -1.18 -7.43 -7.04
CA GLU A 178 -2.34 -6.56 -7.23
C GLU A 178 -2.32 -5.53 -6.10
N ILE A 179 -2.29 -4.25 -6.47
CA ILE A 179 -2.29 -3.12 -5.56
C ILE A 179 -3.70 -2.54 -5.59
N HIS A 180 -4.41 -2.67 -4.47
CA HIS A 180 -5.74 -2.11 -4.28
C HIS A 180 -5.62 -0.88 -3.39
N GLU A 181 -5.89 0.29 -3.93
CA GLU A 181 -5.84 1.58 -3.22
C GLU A 181 -7.27 2.02 -2.92
N PHE A 182 -7.52 2.40 -1.68
CA PHE A 182 -8.82 2.84 -1.18
C PHE A 182 -8.66 4.24 -0.59
N HIS A 183 -9.42 5.19 -1.12
CA HIS A 183 -9.46 6.58 -0.68
C HIS A 183 -10.89 6.89 -0.22
N LEU A 184 -11.24 6.38 0.95
CA LEU A 184 -12.61 6.35 1.44
C LEU A 184 -12.79 7.32 2.61
N GLU A 185 -14.05 7.68 2.88
CA GLU A 185 -14.39 8.47 4.07
C GLU A 185 -14.02 7.75 5.38
N GLU A 186 -14.04 6.41 5.37
CA GLU A 186 -13.66 5.57 6.52
C GLU A 186 -12.15 5.49 6.74
N GLY A 187 -11.36 5.94 5.77
CA GLY A 187 -9.91 5.96 5.83
C GLY A 187 -9.24 5.61 4.52
N GLU A 188 -7.96 5.98 4.43
CA GLU A 188 -7.13 5.77 3.25
C GLU A 188 -6.05 4.72 3.48
N PHE A 189 -5.97 3.74 2.59
CA PHE A 189 -5.01 2.65 2.69
C PHE A 189 -4.86 1.92 1.37
N ALA A 190 -3.77 1.15 1.25
CA ALA A 190 -3.55 0.24 0.14
C ALA A 190 -3.29 -1.19 0.61
N LEU A 191 -3.73 -2.17 -0.18
CA LEU A 191 -3.44 -3.58 -0.01
C LEU A 191 -2.69 -4.11 -1.23
N LEU A 192 -1.46 -4.56 -1.03
CA LEU A 192 -0.69 -5.27 -2.04
C LEU A 192 -0.87 -6.76 -1.79
N VAL A 193 -1.70 -7.40 -2.61
CA VAL A 193 -2.02 -8.82 -2.50
C VAL A 193 -1.32 -9.60 -3.60
N PRO A 194 -0.88 -10.85 -3.34
CA PRO A 194 -0.47 -11.76 -4.41
C PRO A 194 -1.65 -12.07 -5.35
N PRO A 195 -1.37 -12.52 -6.59
CA PRO A 195 -2.41 -12.95 -7.51
C PRO A 195 -3.21 -14.11 -6.93
N ALA A 196 -4.45 -14.30 -7.42
CA ALA A 196 -5.39 -15.30 -6.91
C ALA A 196 -4.78 -16.70 -6.72
N SER A 197 -3.95 -17.17 -7.66
CA SER A 197 -3.30 -18.48 -7.61
C SER A 197 -2.32 -18.65 -6.46
N ARG A 198 -1.84 -17.56 -5.85
CA ARG A 198 -0.82 -17.56 -4.78
C ARG A 198 -1.32 -16.91 -3.48
N PHE A 199 -2.59 -16.49 -3.43
CA PHE A 199 -3.17 -15.76 -2.31
C PHE A 199 -3.21 -16.51 -0.98
N MET A 200 -3.16 -17.84 -1.02
CA MET A 200 -3.12 -18.66 0.18
C MET A 200 -1.70 -18.89 0.70
N GLU A 201 -0.68 -18.60 -0.09
CA GLU A 201 0.71 -19.03 0.16
C GLU A 201 1.64 -17.84 0.41
N GLU A 202 1.39 -16.71 -0.24
CA GLU A 202 2.24 -15.53 -0.15
C GLU A 202 1.64 -14.46 0.77
N SER A 203 2.51 -13.73 1.47
CA SER A 203 2.11 -12.60 2.31
C SER A 203 1.56 -11.44 1.49
N SER A 204 0.62 -10.70 2.06
CA SER A 204 0.16 -9.41 1.55
C SER A 204 0.65 -8.28 2.45
N LEU A 205 0.63 -7.06 1.92
CA LEU A 205 1.06 -5.85 2.62
C LEU A 205 -0.12 -4.90 2.73
N LEU A 206 -0.47 -4.50 3.94
CA LEU A 206 -1.35 -3.36 4.22
C LEU A 206 -0.46 -2.12 4.38
N VAL A 207 -0.74 -1.06 3.64
CA VAL A 207 0.00 0.20 3.69
C VAL A 207 -0.95 1.33 4.04
N LEU A 208 -0.57 2.18 4.99
CA LEU A 208 -1.32 3.39 5.33
C LEU A 208 -0.39 4.48 5.85
N HIS A 209 -0.78 5.74 5.70
CA HIS A 209 -0.10 6.87 6.33
C HIS A 209 -0.40 6.91 7.83
N GLU A 210 0.52 7.40 8.67
CA GLU A 210 0.33 7.43 10.13
C GLU A 210 -0.99 8.09 10.57
N SER A 211 -1.44 9.12 9.85
CA SER A 211 -2.71 9.82 10.12
C SER A 211 -3.95 8.94 9.94
N GLN A 212 -3.80 7.80 9.26
CA GLN A 212 -4.86 6.83 8.99
C GLN A 212 -4.90 5.72 10.04
N LEU A 213 -4.02 5.72 11.04
CA LEU A 213 -4.03 4.72 12.12
C LEU A 213 -5.36 4.71 12.88
N ASP A 214 -5.84 5.87 13.35
CA ASP A 214 -7.10 5.93 14.12
C ASP A 214 -8.34 5.57 13.28
N PRO A 215 -8.56 6.15 12.08
CA PRO A 215 -9.69 5.76 11.22
C PRO A 215 -9.72 4.27 10.89
N ILE A 216 -8.55 3.70 10.56
CA ILE A 216 -8.46 2.29 10.19
C ILE A 216 -8.60 1.39 11.42
N GLU A 217 -8.14 1.79 12.62
CA GLU A 217 -8.47 1.06 13.86
C GLU A 217 -9.98 0.91 14.00
N GLN A 218 -10.71 2.03 13.93
CA GLN A 218 -12.17 2.03 14.08
C GLN A 218 -12.84 1.15 13.01
N LEU A 219 -12.43 1.29 11.76
CA LEU A 219 -12.98 0.48 10.65
C LEU A 219 -12.78 -1.02 10.89
N LEU A 220 -11.60 -1.43 11.38
CA LEU A 220 -11.30 -2.83 11.66
C LEU A 220 -12.08 -3.36 12.86
N GLU A 221 -12.25 -2.55 13.92
CA GLU A 221 -13.05 -2.92 15.08
C GLU A 221 -14.51 -3.17 14.75
N GLU A 222 -15.09 -2.32 13.89
CA GLU A 222 -16.49 -2.42 13.50
C GLU A 222 -16.73 -3.56 12.50
N SER A 223 -15.75 -3.85 11.64
CA SER A 223 -15.92 -4.78 10.52
C SER A 223 -15.49 -6.21 10.82
N LEU A 224 -14.34 -6.42 11.46
CA LEU A 224 -13.74 -7.76 11.57
C LEU A 224 -14.55 -8.76 12.42
N PRO A 225 -15.15 -8.38 13.57
CA PRO A 225 -15.93 -9.32 14.39
C PRO A 225 -17.12 -9.93 13.66
N LEU A 226 -17.65 -9.25 12.63
CA LEU A 226 -18.76 -9.76 11.82
C LEU A 226 -18.39 -11.04 11.06
N PHE A 227 -17.10 -11.31 10.88
CA PHE A 227 -16.59 -12.48 10.16
C PHE A 227 -16.12 -13.62 11.07
N ASP A 228 -16.21 -13.48 12.38
CA ASP A 228 -15.82 -14.55 13.32
C ASP A 228 -16.93 -15.59 13.52
N ASN A 229 -18.15 -15.29 13.06
CA ASN A 229 -19.32 -16.17 13.15
C ASN A 229 -19.62 -16.96 11.86
N PHE A 230 -18.72 -16.97 10.88
CA PHE A 230 -18.87 -17.64 9.59
C PHE A 230 -17.71 -18.58 9.28
#